data_AF-A0A4Q7AM61-F1
#
_entry.id   AF-A0A4Q7AM61-F1
#
_cell.length_a   1.000
_cell.length_b   1.000
_cell.length_c   1.000
_cell.angle_alpha   90.00
_cell.angle_beta   90.00
_cell.angle_gamma   90.00
#
_symmetry.space_group_name_H-M   'P 1'
#
loop_
_entity.id
_entity.type
_entity.pdbx_description
1 polymer ?
#
loop_
_entity_poly.entity_id
_entity_poly.type
_entity_poly.pdbx_seq_one_letter_code
_entity_poly.pdbx_strand_id
1 'polypeptide(L)'
;MKSNISKHPCANKCTDFKEEQCKTCLVPDAKQWYDVPNHHILEQSEKSDFLIGDVVVLNQYAGDFAKSNNALYELIAFENKLETLAILSAKSGLEVRSGIEYLRPATVAELQANRRLTEAEQALAEVS
;
A
#
# COMPACT_ATOMS: atom_id res chain seq x y z
N MET A 1 -24.84 -29.83 -12.30
CA MET A 1 -23.77 -28.83 -12.08
C MET A 1 -23.83 -27.85 -13.25
N LYS A 2 -24.09 -26.56 -13.01
CA LYS A 2 -24.13 -25.53 -14.07
C LYS A 2 -22.70 -25.09 -14.34
N SER A 3 -22.18 -25.36 -15.53
CA SER A 3 -20.86 -24.90 -15.95
C SER A 3 -20.87 -23.37 -16.03
N ASN A 4 -20.11 -22.72 -15.16
CA ASN A 4 -19.92 -21.28 -15.15
C ASN A 4 -18.87 -20.89 -16.20
N ILE A 5 -18.99 -21.44 -17.41
CA ILE A 5 -18.17 -21.07 -18.56
C ILE A 5 -18.73 -19.74 -19.06
N SER A 6 -18.41 -18.69 -18.32
CA SER A 6 -18.46 -17.31 -18.79
C SER A 6 -17.76 -17.27 -20.14
N LYS A 7 -18.51 -16.79 -21.14
CA LYS A 7 -18.14 -16.69 -22.55
C LYS A 7 -16.67 -16.27 -22.68
N HIS A 8 -15.81 -17.25 -22.96
CA HIS A 8 -14.37 -17.02 -23.05
C HIS A 8 -14.12 -16.00 -24.17
N PRO A 9 -13.30 -14.95 -23.97
CA PRO A 9 -13.07 -13.90 -24.96
C PRO A 9 -12.56 -14.42 -26.32
N CYS A 10 -12.01 -15.63 -26.33
CA CYS A 10 -11.47 -16.27 -27.53
C CYS A 10 -12.45 -17.20 -28.26
N ALA A 11 -13.72 -17.28 -27.81
CA ALA A 11 -14.74 -18.05 -28.51
C ALA A 11 -14.85 -17.58 -29.97
N ASN A 12 -14.66 -18.51 -30.92
CA ASN A 12 -14.61 -18.28 -32.38
C ASN A 12 -13.40 -17.50 -32.92
N LYS A 13 -12.34 -17.27 -32.13
CA LYS A 13 -11.11 -16.56 -32.57
C LYS A 13 -9.85 -17.42 -32.59
N CYS A 14 -9.86 -18.59 -31.96
CA CYS A 14 -8.74 -19.53 -31.96
C CYS A 14 -9.13 -20.81 -32.67
N THR A 15 -8.40 -21.16 -33.74
CA THR A 15 -8.61 -22.40 -34.51
C THR A 15 -8.22 -23.67 -33.74
N ASP A 16 -7.41 -23.54 -32.68
CA ASP A 16 -6.96 -24.64 -31.81
C ASP A 16 -7.74 -24.74 -30.49
N PHE A 17 -8.90 -24.08 -30.37
CA PHE A 17 -9.72 -24.15 -29.15
C PHE A 17 -10.34 -25.55 -29.00
N LYS A 18 -9.79 -26.36 -28.09
CA LYS A 18 -10.26 -27.70 -27.75
C LYS A 18 -10.96 -27.74 -26.38
N GLU A 19 -11.75 -26.71 -26.07
CA GLU A 19 -12.37 -26.51 -24.75
C GLU A 19 -11.37 -26.38 -23.58
N GLU A 20 -10.08 -26.19 -23.88
CA GLU A 20 -8.99 -25.95 -22.91
C GLU A 20 -8.41 -24.53 -23.07
N GLN A 21 -7.76 -24.03 -22.00
CA GLN A 21 -7.09 -22.73 -22.00
C GLN A 21 -5.98 -22.70 -23.07
N CYS A 22 -6.07 -21.77 -24.03
CA CYS A 22 -5.08 -21.65 -25.09
C CYS A 22 -3.79 -20.96 -24.57
N LYS A 23 -2.66 -21.11 -25.30
CA LYS A 23 -1.36 -20.50 -24.92
C LYS A 23 -1.40 -18.98 -24.75
N THR A 24 -2.32 -18.29 -25.41
CA THR A 24 -2.53 -16.84 -25.25
C THR A 24 -3.22 -16.48 -23.92
N CYS A 25 -3.99 -17.42 -23.36
CA CYS A 25 -4.75 -17.27 -22.11
C CYS A 25 -4.19 -18.09 -20.96
N LEU A 26 -3.08 -18.79 -21.18
CA LEU A 26 -2.32 -19.49 -20.16
C LEU A 26 -1.72 -18.44 -19.23
N VAL A 27 -2.46 -18.11 -18.18
CA VAL A 27 -1.89 -17.50 -16.98
C VAL A 27 -0.94 -18.57 -16.42
N PRO A 28 0.38 -18.34 -16.35
CA PRO A 28 1.28 -19.33 -15.81
C PRO A 28 0.85 -19.69 -14.39
N ASP A 29 0.71 -20.99 -14.16
CA ASP A 29 0.28 -21.61 -12.91
C ASP A 29 1.30 -21.28 -11.80
N ALA A 30 1.06 -20.17 -11.10
CA ALA A 30 1.79 -19.83 -9.89
C ALA A 30 1.32 -20.79 -8.79
N LYS A 31 2.11 -21.86 -8.58
CA LYS A 31 2.20 -22.69 -7.38
C LYS A 31 0.95 -22.67 -6.48
N GLN A 32 0.08 -23.67 -6.69
CA GLN A 32 -0.73 -24.36 -5.69
C GLN A 32 -0.92 -23.62 -4.35
N TRP A 33 -1.97 -22.82 -4.36
CA TRP A 33 -2.68 -22.33 -3.19
C TRP A 33 -3.28 -23.53 -2.43
N TYR A 34 -3.14 -23.57 -1.11
CA TYR A 34 -3.94 -24.47 -0.27
C TYR A 34 -5.01 -23.60 0.39
N ASP A 35 -6.27 -24.01 0.23
CA ASP A 35 -7.49 -23.29 0.55
C ASP A 35 -7.59 -22.74 1.98
N VAL A 36 -7.18 -21.49 2.21
CA VAL A 36 -7.59 -20.70 3.38
C VAL A 36 -7.91 -19.26 2.93
N PRO A 37 -9.15 -18.76 3.12
CA PRO A 37 -9.58 -17.45 2.64
C PRO A 37 -9.08 -16.33 3.56
N ASN A 38 -7.76 -16.18 3.71
CA ASN A 38 -7.07 -15.01 4.29
C ASN A 38 -5.52 -15.09 4.23
N HIS A 39 -4.92 -15.83 3.29
CA HIS A 39 -3.45 -15.98 3.18
C HIS A 39 -2.84 -15.17 2.02
N HIS A 40 -3.26 -13.91 1.85
CA HIS A 40 -2.62 -12.95 0.92
C HIS A 40 -2.11 -11.71 1.65
N ILE A 41 -1.58 -11.93 2.85
CA ILE A 41 -0.72 -10.99 3.56
C ILE A 41 0.37 -11.90 4.12
N LEU A 42 1.64 -11.50 4.10
CA LEU A 42 2.81 -12.14 4.74
C LEU A 42 3.90 -12.76 3.84
N GLU A 43 3.76 -12.87 2.52
CA GLU A 43 4.88 -13.34 1.65
C GLU A 43 5.30 -12.38 0.54
N GLN A 44 4.97 -11.11 0.71
CA GLN A 44 5.69 -10.01 0.10
C GLN A 44 6.37 -9.24 1.25
N SER A 45 7.52 -9.75 1.71
CA SER A 45 8.53 -8.89 2.32
C SER A 45 9.14 -8.04 1.19
N GLU A 46 8.32 -7.29 0.46
CA GLU A 46 8.81 -6.27 -0.43
C GLU A 46 9.33 -5.15 0.45
N LYS A 47 10.54 -4.74 0.12
CA LYS A 47 11.23 -3.61 0.71
C LYS A 47 10.26 -2.43 0.84
N SER A 48 10.38 -1.67 1.92
CA SER A 48 9.55 -0.48 2.14
C SER A 48 9.59 0.44 0.92
N ASP A 49 8.43 0.96 0.49
CA ASP A 49 8.35 1.99 -0.56
C ASP A 49 8.91 3.34 -0.07
N PHE A 50 9.16 3.48 1.23
CA PHE A 50 9.68 4.70 1.84
C PHE A 50 11.21 4.74 1.82
N LEU A 51 11.76 5.93 1.59
CA LEU A 51 13.18 6.21 1.61
C LEU A 51 13.54 7.20 2.73
N ILE A 52 14.75 7.08 3.27
CA ILE A 52 15.28 8.05 4.22
C ILE A 52 15.27 9.45 3.56
N GLY A 53 14.73 10.44 4.28
CA GLY A 53 14.46 11.79 3.80
C GLY A 53 13.02 12.03 3.37
N ASP A 54 12.19 10.98 3.23
CA ASP A 54 10.78 11.13 2.91
C ASP A 54 10.03 11.87 4.03
N VAL A 55 9.15 12.78 3.63
CA VAL A 55 8.24 13.45 4.55
C VAL A 55 6.92 12.68 4.58
N VAL A 56 6.59 12.16 5.75
CA VAL A 56 5.44 11.29 5.99
C VAL A 56 4.54 11.87 7.08
N VAL A 57 3.33 11.31 7.16
CA VAL A 57 2.44 11.51 8.29
C VAL A 57 1.99 10.17 8.85
N LEU A 58 1.71 10.17 10.15
CA LEU A 58 1.05 9.03 10.79
C LEU A 58 -0.41 8.99 10.36
N ASN A 59 -0.87 7.81 9.96
CA ASN A 59 -2.28 7.59 9.67
C ASN A 59 -3.09 7.46 10.98
N GLN A 60 -4.41 7.43 10.86
CA GLN A 60 -5.32 7.39 12.00
C GLN A 60 -5.23 6.12 12.86
N TYR A 61 -4.56 5.08 12.36
CA TYR A 61 -4.41 3.78 13.00
C TYR A 61 -3.15 3.68 13.88
N ALA A 62 -2.24 4.67 13.83
CA ALA A 62 -1.09 4.79 14.73
C ALA A 62 -1.45 5.17 16.20
N GLY A 63 -2.72 5.03 16.58
CA GLY A 63 -3.21 5.27 17.95
C GLY A 63 -3.38 6.75 18.31
N ASP A 64 -3.56 7.01 19.61
CA ASP A 64 -3.92 8.34 20.13
C ASP A 64 -2.84 9.39 19.92
N PHE A 65 -1.58 8.96 19.80
CA PHE A 65 -0.46 9.83 19.47
C PHE A 65 -0.63 10.45 18.07
N ALA A 66 -0.98 9.67 17.05
CA ALA A 66 -1.20 10.17 15.70
C ALA A 66 -2.46 11.03 15.57
N LYS A 67 -3.50 10.71 16.34
CA LYS A 67 -4.76 11.47 16.36
C LYS A 67 -4.62 12.86 16.98
N SER A 68 -3.73 13.00 17.96
CA SER A 68 -3.48 14.27 18.66
C SER A 68 -2.35 15.10 18.03
N ASN A 69 -1.53 14.51 17.16
CA ASN A 69 -0.40 15.18 16.54
C ASN A 69 -0.59 15.33 15.01
N ASN A 70 -1.03 16.50 14.59
CA ASN A 70 -1.13 16.88 13.18
C ASN A 70 0.22 17.36 12.60
N ALA A 71 1.29 16.65 12.93
CA ALA A 71 2.65 17.01 12.50
C ALA A 71 3.07 16.25 11.23
N LEU A 72 4.00 16.87 10.50
CA LEU A 72 4.80 16.19 9.48
C LEU A 72 6.04 15.61 10.14
N TYR A 73 6.49 14.47 9.65
CA TYR A 73 7.70 13.81 10.11
C TYR A 73 8.61 13.49 8.93
N GLU A 74 9.92 13.64 9.13
CA GLU A 74 10.92 13.15 8.21
C GLU A 74 11.33 11.73 8.61
N LEU A 75 11.37 10.80 7.66
CA LEU A 75 11.91 9.47 7.86
C LEU A 75 13.44 9.55 7.91
N ILE A 76 14.03 9.34 9.09
CA ILE A 76 15.48 9.52 9.27
C ILE A 76 16.26 8.19 9.27
N ALA A 77 15.61 7.09 9.62
CA ALA A 77 16.22 5.76 9.62
C ALA A 77 15.18 4.64 9.72
N PHE A 78 15.63 3.40 9.50
CA PHE A 78 14.90 2.19 9.88
C PHE A 78 15.61 1.50 11.05
N GLU A 79 14.85 1.01 12.02
CA GLU A 79 15.38 0.33 13.21
C GLU A 79 15.77 -1.13 12.92
N ASN A 80 15.17 -1.73 11.89
CA ASN A 80 15.44 -3.11 11.50
C ASN A 80 15.85 -3.23 10.02
N LYS A 81 16.51 -4.35 9.69
CA LYS A 81 16.96 -4.65 8.32
C LYS A 81 15.83 -4.96 7.34
N LEU A 82 14.64 -5.24 7.86
CA LEU A 82 13.44 -5.49 7.05
C LEU A 82 12.76 -4.18 6.65
N GLU A 83 13.25 -3.04 7.13
CA GLU A 83 12.71 -1.70 6.87
C GLU A 83 11.22 -1.56 7.26
N THR A 84 10.76 -2.37 8.23
CA THR A 84 9.34 -2.35 8.66
C THR A 84 9.08 -1.42 9.84
N LEU A 85 10.12 -1.02 10.57
CA LEU A 85 10.03 -0.10 11.72
C LEU A 85 10.84 1.16 11.41
N ALA A 86 10.12 2.26 11.21
CA ALA A 86 10.67 3.57 10.87
C ALA A 86 10.96 4.40 12.12
N ILE A 87 12.08 5.14 12.07
CA ILE A 87 12.44 6.20 13.00
C ILE A 87 12.16 7.53 12.30
N LEU A 88 11.27 8.31 12.90
CA LEU A 88 10.73 9.54 12.36
C LEU A 88 11.15 10.73 13.22
N SER A 89 11.41 11.87 12.60
CA SER A 89 11.72 13.12 13.30
C SER A 89 10.73 14.22 12.94
N ALA A 90 10.08 14.80 13.95
CA ALA A 90 9.29 16.01 13.77
C ALA A 90 10.21 17.24 13.69
N LYS A 91 9.73 18.33 13.09
CA LYS A 91 10.47 19.61 13.07
C LYS A 91 10.80 20.17 14.47
N SER A 92 10.05 19.75 15.50
CA SER A 92 10.34 20.08 16.90
C SER A 92 11.55 19.36 17.48
N GLY A 93 12.12 18.38 16.76
CA GLY A 93 13.14 17.46 17.26
C GLY A 93 12.57 16.25 18.01
N LEU A 94 11.25 16.08 18.05
CA LEU A 94 10.63 14.90 18.64
C LEU A 94 10.84 13.69 17.73
N GLU A 95 11.48 12.65 18.26
CA GLU A 95 11.63 11.37 17.57
C GLU A 95 10.48 10.41 17.90
N VAL A 96 9.97 9.74 16.88
CA VAL A 96 8.85 8.79 16.97
C VAL A 96 9.23 7.51 16.25
N ARG A 97 8.90 6.36 16.82
CA ARG A 97 9.03 5.06 16.17
C ARG A 97 7.66 4.59 15.72
N SER A 98 7.55 4.15 14.48
CA SER A 98 6.29 3.67 13.93
C SER A 98 6.50 2.59 12.89
N GLY A 99 5.60 1.60 12.84
CA GLY A 99 5.56 0.64 11.74
C GLY A 99 5.22 1.35 10.43
N ILE A 100 5.85 0.92 9.33
CA ILE A 100 5.62 1.53 8.01
C ILE A 100 4.16 1.41 7.54
N GLU A 101 3.43 0.40 8.03
CA GLU A 101 2.01 0.19 7.78
C GLU A 101 1.12 1.32 8.32
N TYR A 102 1.66 2.12 9.25
CA TYR A 102 0.98 3.28 9.81
C TYR A 102 1.38 4.60 9.16
N LEU A 103 2.21 4.56 8.11
CA LEU A 103 2.70 5.74 7.42
C LEU A 103 1.96 5.95 6.11
N ARG A 104 1.81 7.22 5.75
CA ARG A 104 1.54 7.61 4.37
C ARG A 104 2.45 8.77 3.97
N PRO A 105 2.79 8.92 2.68
CA PRO A 105 3.44 10.12 2.19
C PRO A 105 2.63 11.37 2.54
N ALA A 106 3.34 12.45 2.87
CA ALA A 106 2.70 13.76 3.02
C ALA A 106 2.25 14.27 1.64
N THR A 107 1.05 14.83 1.55
CA THR A 107 0.58 15.42 0.30
C THR A 107 1.23 16.77 0.06
N VAL A 108 1.23 17.25 -1.20
CA VAL A 108 1.75 18.59 -1.54
C VAL A 108 1.08 19.69 -0.70
N ALA A 109 -0.24 19.59 -0.49
CA ALA A 109 -0.99 20.53 0.32
C ALA A 109 -0.54 20.52 1.79
N GLU A 110 -0.22 19.34 2.35
CA GLU A 110 0.31 19.22 3.71
C GLU A 110 1.72 19.80 3.84
N LEU A 111 2.58 19.55 2.84
CA LEU A 111 3.92 20.13 2.78
C LEU A 111 3.86 21.66 2.73
N GLN A 112 2.95 22.22 1.91
CA GLN A 112 2.71 23.66 1.84
C GLN A 112 2.15 24.23 3.14
N ALA A 113 1.22 23.52 3.79
CA ALA A 113 0.64 23.92 5.07
C ALA A 113 1.59 23.68 6.25
N ASN A 114 2.68 22.94 6.05
CA ASN A 114 3.63 22.50 7.07
C ASN A 114 2.96 21.80 8.27
N ARG A 115 1.86 21.10 8.03
CA ARG A 115 1.10 20.33 9.02
C ARG A 115 0.29 19.25 8.32
N ARG A 116 -0.13 18.23 9.08
CA ARG A 116 -1.12 17.26 8.61
C ARG A 116 -2.47 17.96 8.40
N LEU A 117 -3.11 17.64 7.27
CA LEU A 117 -4.45 18.11 6.95
C LEU A 117 -5.47 17.07 7.41
N THR A 118 -6.64 17.54 7.83
CA THR A 118 -7.79 16.66 8.08
C THR A 118 -8.32 16.07 6.78
N GLU A 119 -9.06 14.96 6.83
CA GLU A 119 -9.63 14.34 5.62
C GLU A 119 -10.48 15.33 4.80
N ALA A 120 -11.25 16.20 5.48
CA ALA A 120 -12.03 17.24 4.82
C ALA A 120 -11.16 18.28 4.11
N GLU A 121 -10.05 18.70 4.72
CA GLU A 121 -9.10 19.64 4.13
C GLU A 121 -8.35 19.01 2.94
N GLN A 122 -8.00 17.72 3.03
CA GLN A 122 -7.39 16.98 1.92
C GLN A 122 -8.34 16.88 0.73
N ALA A 123 -9.61 16.54 0.98
CA ALA A 123 -10.63 16.45 -0.07
C ALA A 123 -10.88 17.78 -0.79
N LEU A 124 -10.71 18.91 -0.11
CA LEU A 124 -10.81 20.24 -0.74
C LEU A 124 -9.57 20.60 -1.56
N ALA A 125 -8.39 20.17 -1.12
CA ALA A 125 -7.13 20.49 -1.78
C ALA A 125 -6.94 19.74 -3.11
N GLU A 126 -7.59 18.60 -3.30
CA GLU A 126 -7.50 17.78 -4.52
C GLU A 126 -8.42 18.25 -5.66
N VAL A 127 -9.30 19.24 -5.40
CA VAL A 127 -10.36 19.68 -6.34
C VAL A 127 -9.99 20.95 -7.12
N SER A 128 -8.80 21.51 -6.91
CA SER A 128 -8.33 22.76 -7.57
C SER A 128 -7.23 22.53 -8.59
#